data_AF-K2CKX4-F1
#
_entry.id   AF-K2CKX4-F1
#
_cell.length_a   1.000
_cell.length_b   1.000
_cell.length_c   1.000
_cell.angle_alpha   90.00
_cell.angle_beta   90.00
_cell.angle_gamma   90.00
#
_symmetry.space_group_name_H-M   'P 1'
#
loop_
_entity.id
_entity.type
_entity.pdbx_description
1 polymer ?
#
loop_
_entity_poly.entity_id
_entity_poly.type
_entity_poly.pdbx_seq_one_letter_code
_entity_poly.pdbx_strand_id
1 'polypeptide(L)'
;NNLPDERIFLACQTQLKRCMDVHSFPIISVSQKPIKFGQNFVMDIKSSVLSMFKQILKGIKECKTDIIFLVEHDVLYHPSHFDFTPEKSNHFYYNRNEWRVSSESGKAVFYQHNDVSQLSARRDLLLEHYTRVLEIAEKEGFKNSYGFSPPKGLPKEKQTKHYATYISKVPNVDIRHPNAFTQVRMNRSEFRSKNSIKGWIESDGVPGWGKTLGRFWDFLEEYGR
;
A
#
# COMPACT_ATOMS: atom_id res chain seq x y z
N ASN A 1 -16.96 -1.27 5.83
CA ASN A 1 -16.21 -2.39 5.22
C ASN A 1 -15.21 -1.81 4.26
N ASN A 2 -13.92 -2.11 4.40
CA ASN A 2 -12.87 -1.69 3.47
C ASN A 2 -12.74 -2.70 2.32
N LEU A 3 -13.79 -2.81 1.50
CA LEU A 3 -13.82 -3.74 0.38
C LEU A 3 -14.16 -2.95 -0.89
N PRO A 4 -13.31 -3.01 -1.93
CA PRO A 4 -13.60 -2.40 -3.21
C PRO A 4 -14.64 -3.23 -3.99
N ASP A 5 -15.05 -2.69 -5.15
CA ASP A 5 -15.76 -3.47 -6.17
C ASP A 5 -14.91 -4.69 -6.56
N GLU A 6 -15.54 -5.85 -6.78
CA GLU A 6 -14.85 -7.09 -7.11
C GLU A 6 -13.98 -6.96 -8.36
N ARG A 7 -14.37 -6.13 -9.33
CA ARG A 7 -13.59 -5.87 -10.55
C ARG A 7 -12.25 -5.20 -10.23
N ILE A 8 -12.22 -4.30 -9.25
CA ILE A 8 -10.98 -3.65 -8.78
C ILE A 8 -10.08 -4.70 -8.14
N PHE A 9 -10.63 -5.49 -7.23
CA PHE A 9 -9.89 -6.53 -6.54
C PHE A 9 -9.25 -7.53 -7.51
N LEU A 10 -10.02 -8.01 -8.49
CA LEU A 10 -9.54 -8.94 -9.52
C LEU A 10 -8.44 -8.32 -10.40
N ALA A 11 -8.62 -7.08 -10.86
CA ALA A 11 -7.59 -6.39 -11.65
C ALA A 11 -6.29 -6.18 -10.88
N CYS A 12 -6.36 -5.77 -9.61
CA CYS A 12 -5.20 -5.62 -8.74
C CYS A 12 -4.49 -6.96 -8.50
N GLN A 13 -5.25 -8.04 -8.24
CA GLN A 13 -4.67 -9.37 -8.08
C GLN A 13 -3.99 -9.87 -9.37
N THR A 14 -4.67 -9.76 -10.51
CA THR A 14 -4.12 -10.16 -11.82
C THR A 14 -2.84 -9.39 -12.13
N GLN A 15 -2.85 -8.07 -11.95
CA GLN A 15 -1.70 -7.22 -12.22
C GLN A 15 -0.53 -7.52 -11.28
N LEU A 16 -0.78 -7.71 -9.98
CA LEU A 16 0.26 -8.07 -9.03
C LEU A 16 0.84 -9.45 -9.34
N LYS A 17 0.02 -10.43 -9.73
CA LYS A 17 0.51 -11.75 -10.17
C LYS A 17 1.47 -11.62 -11.35
N ARG A 18 1.10 -10.83 -12.38
CA ARG A 18 1.99 -10.56 -13.53
C ARG A 18 3.32 -9.95 -13.09
N CYS A 19 3.32 -9.04 -12.12
CA CYS A 19 4.56 -8.47 -11.58
C CYS A 19 5.43 -9.53 -10.91
N MET A 20 4.81 -10.43 -10.14
CA MET A 20 5.53 -11.50 -9.45
C MET A 20 6.05 -12.57 -10.40
N ASP A 21 5.34 -12.83 -11.51
CA ASP A 21 5.82 -13.74 -12.57
C ASP A 21 7.10 -13.19 -13.24
N VAL A 22 7.21 -11.86 -13.44
CA VAL A 22 8.44 -11.23 -13.96
C VAL A 22 9.62 -11.41 -13.00
N HIS A 23 9.38 -11.25 -11.70
CA HIS A 23 10.43 -11.24 -10.67
C HIS A 23 10.66 -12.61 -10.01
N SER A 24 9.81 -13.60 -10.29
CA SER A 24 9.77 -14.89 -9.61
C SER A 24 9.66 -14.76 -8.08
N PHE A 25 8.91 -13.75 -7.61
CA PHE A 25 8.74 -13.49 -6.18
C PHE A 25 7.56 -14.28 -5.60
N PRO A 26 7.70 -14.87 -4.40
CA PRO A 26 6.58 -15.54 -3.75
C PRO A 26 5.57 -14.52 -3.23
N ILE A 27 4.28 -14.89 -3.29
CA ILE A 27 3.19 -14.09 -2.72
C ILE A 27 2.71 -14.75 -1.43
N ILE A 28 2.77 -14.00 -0.34
CA ILE A 28 2.09 -14.31 0.92
C ILE A 28 0.91 -13.35 1.04
N SER A 29 -0.30 -13.90 1.18
CA SER A 29 -1.49 -13.08 1.41
C SER A 29 -2.10 -13.37 2.77
N VAL A 30 -2.57 -12.33 3.45
CA VAL A 30 -3.31 -12.45 4.71
C VAL A 30 -4.66 -11.75 4.55
N SER A 31 -5.74 -12.46 4.85
CA SER A 31 -7.10 -11.98 4.58
C SER A 31 -8.07 -12.41 5.67
N GLN A 32 -9.20 -11.70 5.78
CA GLN A 32 -10.28 -12.07 6.71
C GLN A 32 -11.20 -13.17 6.16
N LYS A 33 -11.10 -13.45 4.87
CA LYS A 33 -11.85 -14.50 4.17
C LYS A 33 -10.89 -15.27 3.25
N PRO A 34 -11.16 -16.56 2.96
CA PRO A 34 -10.36 -17.32 2.00
C PRO A 34 -10.28 -16.64 0.64
N ILE A 35 -9.07 -16.54 0.09
CA ILE A 35 -8.83 -16.05 -1.28
C ILE A 35 -7.81 -16.96 -1.99
N LYS A 36 -7.96 -17.10 -3.31
CA LYS A 36 -7.04 -17.91 -4.14
C LYS A 36 -5.89 -17.05 -4.68
N PHE A 37 -5.00 -16.60 -3.79
CA PHE A 37 -3.94 -15.67 -4.16
C PHE A 37 -2.65 -15.91 -3.37
N GLY A 38 -1.62 -16.42 -4.05
CA GLY A 38 -0.37 -16.85 -3.40
C GLY A 38 -0.62 -17.92 -2.33
N GLN A 39 0.23 -17.94 -1.30
CA GLN A 39 -0.03 -18.69 -0.07
C GLN A 39 -0.88 -17.82 0.86
N ASN A 40 -2.16 -18.18 0.98
CA ASN A 40 -3.14 -17.41 1.76
C ASN A 40 -3.27 -17.90 3.22
N PHE A 41 -3.21 -16.96 4.15
CA PHE A 41 -3.47 -17.17 5.57
C PHE A 41 -4.74 -16.40 5.97
N VAL A 42 -5.76 -17.14 6.39
CA VAL A 42 -7.03 -16.55 6.79
C VAL A 42 -7.01 -16.23 8.29
N MET A 43 -7.40 -15.00 8.65
CA MET A 43 -7.56 -14.54 10.03
C MET A 43 -9.01 -14.11 10.25
N ASP A 44 -9.79 -14.92 10.96
CA ASP A 44 -11.18 -14.58 11.31
C ASP A 44 -11.22 -13.53 12.43
N ILE A 45 -10.98 -12.27 12.06
CA ILE A 45 -10.96 -11.11 12.95
C ILE A 45 -11.74 -9.95 12.36
N LYS A 46 -12.41 -9.18 13.22
CA LYS A 46 -13.18 -8.00 12.79
C LYS A 46 -12.27 -6.89 12.26
N SER A 47 -12.67 -6.29 11.13
CA SER A 47 -12.00 -5.15 10.52
C SER A 47 -11.84 -3.97 11.50
N SER A 48 -10.59 -3.57 11.69
CA SER A 48 -10.12 -2.46 12.53
C SER A 48 -8.65 -2.14 12.21
N VAL A 49 -8.13 -0.99 12.67
CA VAL A 49 -6.69 -0.68 12.56
C VAL A 49 -5.84 -1.79 13.22
N LEU A 50 -6.26 -2.27 14.39
CA LEU A 50 -5.54 -3.33 15.08
C LEU A 50 -5.51 -4.62 14.26
N SER A 51 -6.63 -4.97 13.60
CA SER A 51 -6.68 -6.14 12.71
C SER A 51 -5.75 -5.99 11.50
N MET A 52 -5.55 -4.77 10.98
CA MET A 52 -4.62 -4.51 9.88
C MET A 52 -3.17 -4.79 10.34
N PHE A 53 -2.76 -4.27 11.50
CA PHE A 53 -1.43 -4.55 12.04
C PHE A 53 -1.22 -6.03 12.36
N LYS A 54 -2.25 -6.74 12.86
CA LYS A 54 -2.20 -8.19 13.10
C LYS A 54 -2.00 -8.97 11.79
N GLN A 55 -2.71 -8.59 10.73
CA GLN A 55 -2.57 -9.22 9.42
C GLN A 55 -1.18 -8.96 8.80
N ILE A 56 -0.67 -7.72 8.89
CA ILE A 56 0.67 -7.38 8.43
C ILE A 56 1.73 -8.20 9.19
N LEU A 57 1.66 -8.24 10.52
CA LEU A 57 2.61 -9.02 11.32
C LEU A 57 2.53 -10.52 11.01
N LYS A 58 1.33 -11.07 10.79
CA LYS A 58 1.17 -12.46 10.36
C LYS A 58 1.90 -12.70 9.03
N GLY A 59 1.70 -11.84 8.03
CA GLY A 59 2.39 -11.97 6.73
C GLY A 59 3.91 -11.94 6.88
N ILE A 60 4.44 -10.99 7.64
CA ILE A 60 5.89 -10.85 7.90
C ILE A 60 6.48 -12.10 8.57
N LYS A 61 5.76 -12.72 9.51
CA LYS A 61 6.20 -13.94 10.19
C LYS A 61 6.28 -15.15 9.25
N GLU A 62 5.40 -15.21 8.25
CA GLU A 62 5.34 -16.30 7.26
C GLU A 62 6.30 -16.11 6.09
N CYS A 63 6.72 -14.87 5.80
CA CYS A 63 7.74 -14.60 4.81
C CYS A 63 9.08 -15.25 5.20
N LYS A 64 9.68 -15.96 4.24
CA LYS A 64 10.99 -16.63 4.38
C LYS A 64 12.14 -15.84 3.73
N THR A 65 11.81 -14.74 3.05
CA THR A 65 12.77 -13.87 2.35
C THR A 65 13.28 -12.76 3.27
N ASP A 66 14.47 -12.26 2.98
CA ASP A 66 15.08 -11.17 3.76
C ASP A 66 14.46 -9.81 3.51
N ILE A 67 13.95 -9.58 2.31
CA ILE A 67 13.30 -8.34 1.88
C ILE A 67 11.82 -8.62 1.68
N ILE A 68 10.99 -7.72 2.17
CA ILE A 68 9.53 -7.76 2.05
C ILE A 68 9.07 -6.45 1.44
N PHE A 69 8.22 -6.57 0.41
CA PHE A 69 7.37 -5.50 -0.09
C PHE A 69 5.98 -5.68 0.51
N LEU A 70 5.44 -4.64 1.14
CA LEU A 70 4.05 -4.63 1.57
C LEU A 70 3.19 -4.09 0.43
N VAL A 71 2.14 -4.83 0.10
CA VAL A 71 1.24 -4.53 -1.02
C VAL A 71 -0.22 -4.49 -0.56
N GLU A 72 -1.04 -3.65 -1.19
CA GLU A 72 -2.46 -3.51 -0.91
C GLU A 72 -3.33 -4.02 -2.07
N HIS A 73 -4.60 -4.30 -1.77
CA HIS A 73 -5.51 -5.05 -2.66
C HIS A 73 -6.26 -4.16 -3.67
N ASP A 74 -6.10 -2.85 -3.56
CA ASP A 74 -6.70 -1.78 -4.34
C ASP A 74 -5.62 -0.93 -5.04
N VAL A 75 -4.43 -1.50 -5.24
CA VAL A 75 -3.31 -0.85 -5.93
C VAL A 75 -2.89 -1.67 -7.16
N LEU A 76 -2.82 -1.01 -8.33
CA LEU A 76 -2.18 -1.58 -9.51
C LEU A 76 -0.68 -1.28 -9.46
N TYR A 77 0.11 -2.31 -9.23
CA TYR A 77 1.56 -2.20 -9.20
C TYR A 77 2.16 -2.30 -10.61
N HIS A 78 3.16 -1.49 -10.89
CA HIS A 78 4.02 -1.69 -12.06
C HIS A 78 5.20 -2.62 -11.68
N PRO A 79 5.67 -3.53 -12.56
CA PRO A 79 6.78 -4.44 -12.25
C PRO A 79 8.04 -3.72 -11.75
N SER A 80 8.30 -2.50 -12.23
CA SER A 80 9.45 -1.69 -11.80
C SER A 80 9.42 -1.24 -10.34
N HIS A 81 8.29 -1.40 -9.64
CA HIS A 81 8.23 -1.22 -8.20
C HIS A 81 9.14 -2.22 -7.47
N PHE A 82 9.25 -3.42 -8.01
CA PHE A 82 9.96 -4.55 -7.42
C PHE A 82 11.42 -4.67 -7.90
N ASP A 83 11.87 -3.82 -8.83
CA ASP A 83 13.28 -3.72 -9.24
C ASP A 83 14.19 -3.20 -8.11
N PHE A 84 13.59 -2.65 -7.04
CA PHE A 84 14.32 -2.01 -5.96
C PHE A 84 14.89 -3.02 -4.95
N THR A 85 16.12 -2.79 -4.50
CA THR A 85 16.74 -3.54 -3.39
C THR A 85 17.12 -2.59 -2.26
N PRO A 86 16.54 -2.73 -1.05
CA PRO A 86 16.94 -1.96 0.14
C PRO A 86 18.44 -2.04 0.43
N GLU A 87 19.14 -0.89 0.34
CA GLU A 87 20.60 -0.82 0.53
C GLU A 87 21.03 -0.95 2.00
N LYS A 88 20.25 -0.41 2.93
CA LYS A 88 20.55 -0.33 4.36
C LYS A 88 19.56 -1.20 5.13
N SER A 89 20.09 -2.11 5.95
CA SER A 89 19.27 -3.06 6.69
C SER A 89 18.37 -2.41 7.74
N ASN A 90 18.73 -1.23 8.23
CA ASN A 90 18.01 -0.49 9.27
C ASN A 90 17.09 0.62 8.72
N HIS A 91 16.77 0.63 7.42
CA HIS A 91 15.90 1.64 6.81
C HIS A 91 14.59 1.05 6.27
N PHE A 92 13.51 1.78 6.49
CA PHE A 92 12.27 1.61 5.73
C PHE A 92 12.38 2.37 4.41
N TYR A 93 12.01 1.74 3.28
CA TYR A 93 12.08 2.37 1.96
C TYR A 93 10.69 2.55 1.37
N TYR A 94 10.39 3.77 0.91
CA TYR A 94 9.10 4.10 0.30
C TYR A 94 9.25 4.42 -1.18
N ASN A 95 8.50 3.73 -2.03
CA ASN A 95 8.29 4.19 -3.40
C ASN A 95 7.39 5.44 -3.36
N ARG A 96 7.89 6.57 -3.86
CA ARG A 96 7.08 7.80 -3.97
C ARG A 96 6.50 8.03 -5.35
N ASN A 97 6.64 7.07 -6.27
CA ASN A 97 6.00 7.12 -7.57
C ASN A 97 4.63 6.43 -7.50
N GLU A 98 3.66 7.09 -6.88
CA GLU A 98 2.29 6.58 -6.73
C GLU A 98 1.30 7.67 -7.13
N TRP A 99 0.36 7.29 -8.00
CA TRP A 99 -0.76 8.12 -8.41
C TRP A 99 -2.05 7.58 -7.81
N ARG A 100 -2.92 8.49 -7.40
CA ARG A 100 -4.25 8.18 -6.87
C ARG A 100 -5.28 8.40 -7.96
N VAL A 101 -6.10 7.39 -8.24
CA VAL A 101 -7.14 7.44 -9.27
C VAL A 101 -8.49 7.21 -8.64
N SER A 102 -9.41 8.17 -8.80
CA SER A 102 -10.79 8.03 -8.33
C SER A 102 -11.50 6.93 -9.14
N SER A 103 -12.10 5.94 -8.48
CA SER A 103 -12.89 4.92 -9.16
C SER A 103 -14.23 5.46 -9.72
N GLU A 104 -14.67 6.63 -9.24
CA GLU A 104 -15.93 7.24 -9.65
C GLU A 104 -15.78 8.08 -10.93
N SER A 105 -14.70 8.85 -11.02
CA SER A 105 -14.46 9.77 -12.14
C SER A 105 -13.33 9.35 -13.06
N GLY A 106 -12.38 8.54 -12.57
CA GLY A 106 -11.10 8.29 -13.22
C GLY A 106 -10.10 9.45 -13.10
N LYS A 107 -10.42 10.52 -12.34
CA LYS A 107 -9.48 11.62 -12.10
C LYS A 107 -8.19 11.09 -11.46
N ALA A 108 -7.04 11.43 -12.02
CA ALA A 108 -5.74 11.05 -11.52
C ALA A 108 -5.06 12.21 -10.80
N VAL A 109 -4.51 11.94 -9.62
CA VAL A 109 -3.83 12.93 -8.77
C VAL A 109 -2.53 12.35 -8.24
N PHE A 110 -1.46 13.13 -8.30
CA PHE A 110 -0.18 12.81 -7.70
C PHE A 110 0.14 13.80 -6.59
N TYR A 111 0.68 13.30 -5.48
CA TYR A 111 1.39 14.07 -4.47
C TYR A 111 2.29 13.11 -3.69
N GLN A 112 3.35 13.66 -3.09
CA GLN A 112 4.31 12.85 -2.36
C GLN A 112 3.73 12.36 -1.03
N HIS A 113 3.72 11.04 -0.83
CA HIS A 113 3.34 10.41 0.43
C HIS A 113 4.16 9.14 0.71
N ASN A 114 4.11 8.65 1.95
CA ASN A 114 4.73 7.39 2.37
C ASN A 114 3.63 6.44 2.83
N ASP A 115 3.07 5.67 1.90
CA ASP A 115 1.99 4.70 2.16
C ASP A 115 2.54 3.31 2.47
N VAL A 116 1.80 2.55 3.29
CA VAL A 116 2.16 1.18 3.66
C VAL A 116 2.25 0.30 2.40
N SER A 117 1.33 0.48 1.45
CA SER A 117 1.31 -0.12 0.11
C SER A 117 2.56 0.12 -0.73
N GLN A 118 3.42 1.07 -0.36
CA GLN A 118 4.62 1.45 -1.10
C GLN A 118 5.91 1.08 -0.34
N LEU A 119 5.80 0.36 0.78
CA LEU A 119 6.91 0.05 1.67
C LEU A 119 7.67 -1.19 1.22
N SER A 120 9.00 -1.09 1.20
CA SER A 120 9.93 -2.21 1.19
C SER A 120 10.94 -2.08 2.33
N ALA A 121 11.27 -3.18 3.00
CA ALA A 121 12.27 -3.19 4.07
C ALA A 121 12.77 -4.61 4.35
N ARG A 122 13.81 -4.70 5.19
CA ARG A 122 14.25 -5.98 5.75
C ARG A 122 13.17 -6.59 6.65
N ARG A 123 13.02 -7.91 6.58
CA ARG A 123 12.02 -8.67 7.33
C ARG A 123 12.18 -8.52 8.85
N ASP A 124 13.41 -8.60 9.36
CA ASP A 124 13.73 -8.45 10.78
C ASP A 124 13.31 -7.07 11.32
N LEU A 125 13.62 -6.00 10.58
CA LEU A 125 13.23 -4.64 10.91
C LEU A 125 11.70 -4.48 10.94
N LEU A 126 10.99 -5.02 9.94
CA LEU A 126 9.53 -5.02 9.92
C LEU A 126 8.93 -5.83 11.08
N LEU A 127 9.52 -6.99 11.37
CA LEU A 127 9.07 -7.87 12.45
C LEU A 127 9.21 -7.17 13.81
N GLU A 128 10.37 -6.57 14.09
CA GLU A 128 10.61 -5.78 15.30
C GLU A 128 9.60 -4.63 15.40
N HIS A 129 9.43 -3.88 14.32
CA HIS A 129 8.55 -2.71 14.31
C HIS A 129 7.08 -3.07 14.55
N TYR A 130 6.50 -3.98 13.77
CA TYR A 130 5.09 -4.33 13.90
C TYR A 130 4.78 -5.12 15.18
N THR A 131 5.76 -5.85 15.73
CA THR A 131 5.61 -6.45 17.07
C THR A 131 5.42 -5.36 18.12
N ARG A 132 6.28 -4.32 18.13
CA ARG A 132 6.13 -3.18 19.05
C ARG A 132 4.85 -2.39 18.84
N VAL A 133 4.45 -2.18 17.59
CA VAL A 133 3.19 -1.49 17.26
C VAL A 133 2.01 -2.21 17.89
N LEU A 134 1.95 -3.55 17.77
CA LEU A 134 0.88 -4.34 18.38
C LEU A 134 0.94 -4.32 19.91
N GLU A 135 2.12 -4.51 20.51
CA GLU A 135 2.27 -4.46 21.98
C GLU A 135 1.73 -3.16 22.57
N ILE A 136 2.05 -2.02 21.95
CA ILE A 136 1.54 -0.71 22.39
C ILE A 136 0.05 -0.58 22.08
N ALA A 137 -0.40 -0.94 20.89
CA ALA A 137 -1.80 -0.81 20.50
C ALA A 137 -2.73 -1.69 21.35
N GLU A 138 -2.29 -2.86 21.79
CA GLU A 138 -3.04 -3.75 22.67
C GLU A 138 -3.06 -3.26 24.12
N LYS A 139 -1.96 -2.68 24.61
CA LYS A 139 -1.86 -2.16 25.98
C LYS A 139 -2.55 -0.81 26.18
N GLU A 140 -2.38 0.11 25.23
CA GLU A 140 -2.73 1.53 25.39
C GLU A 140 -3.81 2.00 24.40
N GLY A 141 -4.18 1.15 23.43
CA GLY A 141 -5.04 1.53 22.31
C GLY A 141 -4.27 2.26 21.21
N PHE A 142 -4.70 2.08 19.95
CA PHE A 142 -4.12 2.81 18.81
C PHE A 142 -4.65 4.25 18.75
N LYS A 143 -3.74 5.21 18.53
CA LYS A 143 -4.08 6.62 18.28
C LYS A 143 -3.79 6.97 16.83
N ASN A 144 -4.77 7.54 16.12
CA ASN A 144 -4.60 7.99 14.73
C ASN A 144 -3.42 8.98 14.53
N SER A 145 -3.06 9.73 15.58
CA SER A 145 -1.90 10.63 15.56
C SER A 145 -0.55 9.90 15.45
N TYR A 146 -0.50 8.61 15.77
CA TYR A 146 0.70 7.78 15.60
C TYR A 146 0.96 7.43 14.14
N GLY A 147 -0.05 7.49 13.26
CA GLY A 147 0.03 7.12 11.84
C GLY A 147 0.14 5.61 11.61
N PHE A 148 0.20 5.19 10.34
CA PHE A 148 0.14 3.77 9.94
C PHE A 148 1.44 3.24 9.33
N SER A 149 2.16 4.05 8.55
CA SER A 149 3.34 3.62 7.78
C SER A 149 4.66 3.75 8.56
N PRO A 150 5.44 2.67 8.77
CA PRO A 150 6.72 2.70 9.48
C PRO A 150 7.63 3.89 9.11
N PRO A 151 8.27 4.58 10.05
CA PRO A 151 8.39 4.26 11.46
C PRO A 151 7.20 4.72 12.32
N LYS A 152 6.08 5.13 11.70
CA LYS A 152 4.83 5.49 12.37
C LYS A 152 4.13 4.26 12.98
N GLY A 153 3.00 4.45 13.64
CA GLY A 153 2.31 3.39 14.40
C GLY A 153 2.76 3.30 15.86
N LEU A 154 3.80 4.04 16.23
CA LEU A 154 4.33 4.17 17.58
C LEU A 154 4.20 5.61 18.09
N PRO A 155 4.24 5.86 19.42
CA PRO A 155 4.46 7.19 19.98
C PRO A 155 5.71 7.84 19.39
N LYS A 156 5.69 9.16 19.17
CA LYS A 156 6.72 9.90 18.41
C LYS A 156 8.14 9.69 18.99
N GLU A 157 8.25 9.61 20.30
CA GLU A 157 9.48 9.38 21.06
C GLU A 157 10.06 7.97 20.87
N LYS A 158 9.24 7.00 20.43
CA LYS A 158 9.65 5.62 20.12
C LYS A 158 9.86 5.37 18.62
N GLN A 159 9.63 6.36 17.78
CA GLN A 159 9.82 6.23 16.33
C GLN A 159 11.30 6.41 15.96
N THR A 160 11.81 5.49 15.15
CA THR A 160 13.10 5.71 14.47
C THR A 160 12.97 6.80 13.41
N LYS A 161 14.09 7.42 13.02
CA LYS A 161 14.16 8.36 11.89
C LYS A 161 14.72 7.70 10.62
N HIS A 162 15.02 6.41 10.67
CA HIS A 162 15.67 5.68 9.58
C HIS A 162 14.65 5.25 8.53
N TYR A 163 14.40 6.12 7.57
CA TYR A 163 13.71 5.78 6.34
C TYR A 163 14.33 6.52 5.16
N ALA A 164 14.17 5.95 3.97
CA ALA A 164 14.57 6.54 2.71
C ALA A 164 13.44 6.38 1.69
N THR A 165 13.60 7.02 0.53
CA THR A 165 12.60 7.01 -0.53
C THR A 165 13.27 6.72 -1.86
N TYR A 166 12.58 6.02 -2.73
CA TYR A 166 12.98 5.80 -4.12
C TYR A 166 11.80 6.11 -5.05
N ILE A 167 12.07 6.14 -6.36
CA ILE A 167 11.08 6.41 -7.41
C ILE A 167 11.22 5.27 -8.42
N SER A 168 10.21 4.42 -8.54
CA SER A 168 10.16 3.39 -9.58
C SER A 168 10.08 4.03 -10.98
N LYS A 169 10.48 3.30 -12.03
CA LYS A 169 10.48 3.81 -13.42
C LYS A 169 9.08 4.26 -13.88
N VAL A 170 8.06 3.48 -13.54
CA VAL A 170 6.65 3.79 -13.81
C VAL A 170 5.90 3.81 -12.47
N PRO A 171 4.93 4.71 -12.28
CA PRO A 171 4.18 4.81 -11.03
C PRO A 171 3.32 3.57 -10.74
N ASN A 172 2.98 3.38 -9.47
CA ASN A 172 1.85 2.54 -9.06
C ASN A 172 0.55 3.37 -9.06
N VAL A 173 -0.60 2.71 -9.17
CA VAL A 173 -1.93 3.34 -9.16
C VAL A 173 -2.71 2.91 -7.92
N ASP A 174 -2.85 3.79 -6.94
CA ASP A 174 -3.75 3.65 -5.77
C ASP A 174 -5.19 4.01 -6.19
N ILE A 175 -6.07 3.01 -6.22
CA ILE A 175 -7.46 3.19 -6.63
C ILE A 175 -8.26 3.68 -5.43
N ARG A 176 -8.69 4.94 -5.52
CA ARG A 176 -9.50 5.59 -4.50
C ARG A 176 -10.98 5.29 -4.72
N HIS A 177 -11.53 4.41 -3.88
CA HIS A 177 -12.93 3.99 -3.94
C HIS A 177 -13.71 4.42 -2.68
N PRO A 178 -15.06 4.52 -2.74
CA PRO A 178 -15.88 5.05 -1.63
C PRO A 178 -15.78 4.28 -0.31
N ASN A 179 -15.39 3.01 -0.38
CA ASN A 179 -15.27 2.12 0.78
C ASN A 179 -13.86 2.13 1.42
N ALA A 180 -12.91 2.91 0.88
CA ALA A 180 -11.53 2.90 1.34
C ALA A 180 -11.41 3.23 2.84
N PHE A 181 -10.46 2.60 3.51
CA PHE A 181 -10.25 2.77 4.96
C PHE A 181 -9.88 4.20 5.35
N THR A 182 -9.22 4.92 4.43
CA THR A 182 -8.83 6.32 4.60
C THR A 182 -9.66 7.21 3.68
N GLN A 183 -9.90 8.45 4.13
CA GLN A 183 -10.61 9.45 3.31
C GLN A 183 -10.01 9.56 1.91
N VAL A 184 -10.85 9.44 0.89
CA VAL A 184 -10.48 9.71 -0.49
C VAL A 184 -10.25 11.21 -0.64
N ARG A 185 -8.99 11.61 -0.83
CA ARG A 185 -8.63 13.01 -1.06
C ARG A 185 -8.16 13.20 -2.50
N MET A 186 -8.98 13.89 -3.30
CA MET A 186 -8.79 14.14 -4.72
C MET A 186 -8.65 15.65 -5.05
N ASN A 187 -8.76 16.52 -4.04
CA ASN A 187 -8.70 17.97 -4.18
C ASN A 187 -7.79 18.60 -3.12
N ARG A 188 -7.06 19.66 -3.49
CA ARG A 188 -6.12 20.36 -2.59
C ARG A 188 -6.79 20.87 -1.30
N SER A 189 -8.05 21.31 -1.39
CA SER A 189 -8.82 21.86 -0.27
C SER A 189 -9.12 20.85 0.84
N GLU A 190 -9.01 19.55 0.56
CA GLU A 190 -9.25 18.48 1.54
C GLU A 190 -8.05 18.26 2.48
N PHE A 191 -6.91 18.92 2.20
CA PHE A 191 -5.69 18.81 2.99
C PHE A 191 -5.55 19.99 3.95
N ARG A 192 -5.36 19.67 5.22
CA ARG A 192 -5.14 20.66 6.30
C ARG A 192 -3.80 21.38 6.20
N SER A 193 -2.80 20.77 5.55
CA SER A 193 -1.43 21.30 5.49
C SER A 193 -0.91 21.29 4.06
N LYS A 194 -0.27 22.40 3.66
CA LYS A 194 0.43 22.52 2.37
C LYS A 194 1.54 21.48 2.22
N ASN A 195 2.14 21.03 3.32
CA ASN A 195 3.19 20.00 3.28
C ASN A 195 2.65 18.64 2.85
N SER A 196 1.35 18.37 3.06
CA SER A 196 0.72 17.10 2.68
C SER A 196 0.39 17.00 1.19
N ILE A 197 0.46 18.10 0.44
CA ILE A 197 0.22 18.17 -1.00
C ILE A 197 1.48 18.51 -1.78
N LYS A 198 2.65 18.19 -1.22
CA LYS A 198 3.93 18.45 -1.87
C LYS A 198 3.99 17.73 -3.21
N GLY A 199 4.30 18.49 -4.27
CA GLY A 199 4.38 17.97 -5.63
C GLY A 199 3.02 17.70 -6.28
N TRP A 200 1.94 18.36 -5.83
CA TRP A 200 0.59 18.13 -6.36
C TRP A 200 0.48 18.32 -7.88
N ILE A 201 0.04 17.28 -8.57
CA ILE A 201 -0.30 17.28 -10.00
C ILE A 201 -1.68 16.65 -10.17
N GLU A 202 -2.50 17.23 -11.05
CA GLU A 202 -3.75 16.62 -11.54
C GLU A 202 -3.56 16.26 -13.00
N SER A 203 -4.16 15.15 -13.43
CA SER A 203 -4.09 14.70 -14.82
C SER A 203 -5.31 13.86 -15.19
N ASP A 204 -5.54 13.74 -16.49
CA ASP A 204 -6.58 12.90 -17.07
C ASP A 204 -6.15 11.42 -17.14
N GLY A 205 -4.91 11.12 -16.76
CA GLY A 205 -4.33 9.78 -16.81
C GLY A 205 -3.11 9.64 -15.90
N VAL A 206 -2.55 8.43 -15.88
CA VAL A 206 -1.34 8.13 -15.12
C VAL A 206 -0.18 7.87 -16.09
N PRO A 207 1.01 8.49 -15.89
CA PRO A 207 2.18 8.23 -16.72
C PRO A 207 2.51 6.73 -16.82
N GLY A 208 2.63 6.22 -18.04
CA GLY A 208 2.89 4.80 -18.31
C GLY A 208 1.66 3.87 -18.26
N TRP A 209 0.51 4.36 -17.81
CA TRP A 209 -0.75 3.60 -17.74
C TRP A 209 -1.84 4.14 -18.67
N GLY A 210 -1.71 5.39 -19.12
CA GLY A 210 -2.65 6.00 -20.08
C GLY A 210 -3.79 6.77 -19.41
N LYS A 211 -4.83 7.08 -20.19
CA LYS A 211 -5.96 7.92 -19.79
C LYS A 211 -6.93 7.13 -18.88
N THR A 212 -7.28 7.71 -17.74
CA THR A 212 -8.22 7.14 -16.76
C THR A 212 -9.51 7.97 -16.65
N LEU A 213 -9.43 9.29 -16.81
CA LEU A 213 -10.56 10.21 -16.64
C LEU A 213 -11.69 9.90 -17.63
N GLY A 214 -12.90 9.71 -17.09
CA GLY A 214 -14.10 9.40 -17.85
C GLY A 214 -14.17 7.96 -18.39
N ARG A 215 -13.17 7.12 -18.09
CA ARG A 215 -13.09 5.74 -18.60
C ARG A 215 -12.45 4.75 -17.62
N PHE A 216 -12.62 4.99 -16.32
CA PHE A 216 -11.98 4.19 -15.28
C PHE A 216 -12.24 2.68 -15.44
N TRP A 217 -13.47 2.29 -15.77
CA TRP A 217 -13.83 0.88 -15.93
C TRP A 217 -13.18 0.24 -17.16
N ASP A 218 -13.17 0.93 -18.31
CA ASP A 218 -12.46 0.45 -19.50
C ASP A 218 -10.97 0.31 -19.23
N PHE A 219 -10.38 1.29 -18.54
CA PHE A 219 -8.99 1.25 -18.09
C PHE A 219 -8.72 0.02 -17.20
N LEU A 220 -9.60 -0.25 -16.24
CA LEU A 220 -9.44 -1.38 -15.30
C LEU A 220 -9.53 -2.74 -16.02
N GLU A 221 -10.41 -2.86 -17.02
CA GLU A 221 -10.56 -4.08 -17.81
C GLU A 221 -9.28 -4.49 -18.56
N GLU A 222 -8.44 -3.53 -18.95
CA GLU A 222 -7.14 -3.81 -19.59
C GLU A 222 -6.19 -4.61 -18.68
N TYR A 223 -6.39 -4.52 -17.35
CA TYR A 223 -5.56 -5.19 -16.33
C TYR A 223 -6.27 -6.33 -15.60
N GLY A 224 -7.58 -6.50 -15.81
CA GLY A 224 -8.39 -7.56 -15.21
C GLY A 224 -8.41 -8.90 -15.96
N ARG A 225 -7.89 -8.95 -17.20
CA ARG A 225 -7.95 -10.13 -18.07
C ARG A 225 -6.80 -11.11 -17.88
#